data_AF-A0A5D4S2C0-F1
#
_entry.id   AF-A0A5D4S2C0-F1
#
_cell.length_a   1.000
_cell.length_b   1.000
_cell.length_c   1.000
_cell.angle_alpha   90.00
_cell.angle_beta   90.00
_cell.angle_gamma   90.00
#
_symmetry.space_group_name_H-M   'P 1'
#
loop_
_entity.id
_entity.type
_entity.pdbx_description
1 polymer ?
#
loop_
_entity_poly.entity_id
_entity_poly.type
_entity_poly.pdbx_seq_one_letter_code
_entity_poly.pdbx_strand_id
1 'polypeptide(L)' 'MKVLVDLVLSIDGTHMRKGGEFEVRKRPDVPLLVCRWINQIKMDTGYRETEIVSVYLDGDEDVTEQVRLTCR' A
#
# COMPACT_ATOMS: atom_id res chain seq x y z
N MET A 1 16.44 6.88 0.14
CA MET A 1 16.60 5.47 -0.28
C MET A 1 15.40 5.09 -1.13
N LYS A 2 15.59 4.27 -2.15
CA LYS A 2 14.50 3.81 -3.00
C LYS A 2 13.96 2.48 -2.46
N VAL A 3 12.65 2.34 -2.49
CA VAL A 3 11.94 1.10 -2.12
C VAL A 3 10.91 0.83 -3.20
N LEU A 4 10.87 -0.39 -3.70
CA LEU A 4 9.82 -0.84 -4.60
C LEU A 4 8.66 -1.36 -3.75
N VAL A 5 7.45 -0.91 -4.03
CA VAL A 5 6.24 -1.36 -3.34
C VAL A 5 5.35 -2.06 -4.34
N ASP A 6 4.93 -3.27 -4.00
CA ASP A 6 3.90 -4.03 -4.70
C ASP A 6 2.68 -4.18 -3.78
N LEU A 7 1.59 -3.54 -4.19
CA LEU A 7 0.37 -3.40 -3.41
C LEU A 7 -0.78 -4.12 -4.11
N VAL A 8 -1.47 -5.01 -3.40
CA VAL A 8 -2.72 -5.61 -3.84
C VAL A 8 -3.86 -5.10 -2.94
N LEU A 9 -4.87 -4.51 -3.57
CA LEU A 9 -6.10 -4.07 -2.94
C LEU A 9 -7.27 -4.89 -3.48
N SER A 10 -8.29 -5.13 -2.65
CA SER A 10 -9.60 -5.58 -3.09
C SER A 10 -10.54 -4.38 -3.02
N ILE A 11 -11.09 -3.95 -4.16
CA ILE A 11 -12.02 -2.82 -4.26
C ILE A 11 -13.36 -3.38 -4.76
N ASP A 12 -14.41 -3.31 -3.93
CA ASP A 12 -15.71 -3.94 -4.17
C ASP A 12 -15.57 -5.44 -4.57
N GLY A 13 -14.65 -6.17 -3.92
CA GLY A 13 -14.34 -7.57 -4.22
C GLY A 13 -13.46 -7.81 -5.46
N THR A 14 -13.14 -6.76 -6.22
CA THR A 14 -12.26 -6.85 -7.38
C THR A 14 -10.81 -6.58 -6.98
N HIS A 15 -9.92 -7.53 -7.26
CA HIS A 15 -8.50 -7.39 -6.94
C HIS A 15 -7.81 -6.45 -7.94
N MET A 16 -7.05 -5.49 -7.41
CA MET A 16 -6.22 -4.54 -8.15
C MET A 16 -4.79 -4.61 -7.61
N ARG A 17 -3.83 -4.87 -8.50
CA ARG A 17 -2.40 -4.80 -8.20
C ARG A 17 -1.82 -3.49 -8.70
N LYS A 18 -1.01 -2.82 -7.87
CA LYS A 18 -0.24 -1.62 -8.23
C LYS A 18 1.19 -1.74 -7.74
N GLY A 19 2.13 -1.49 -8.63
CA GLY A 19 3.55 -1.32 -8.31
C GLY A 19 3.95 0.15 -8.32
N GLY A 20 4.87 0.54 -7.44
CA GLY A 20 5.42 1.89 -7.42
C GLY A 20 6.83 1.93 -6.80
N GLU A 21 7.67 2.83 -7.30
CA GLU A 21 8.96 3.15 -6.67
C GLU A 21 8.79 4.40 -5.80
N PHE A 22 9.25 4.33 -4.56
CA PHE A 22 9.15 5.43 -3.61
C PHE A 22 10.50 5.80 -3.03
N GLU A 23 10.76 7.10 -2.94
CA GLU A 23 11.90 7.63 -2.22
C GLU A 23 11.52 7.90 -0.76
N VAL A 24 12.17 7.20 0.16
CA VAL A 24 11.97 7.35 1.61
C VAL A 24 13.24 7.79 2.31
N ARG A 25 13.08 8.50 3.43
CA ARG A 25 14.22 8.89 4.28
C ARG A 25 14.69 7.74 5.14
N LYS A 26 13.76 6.96 5.68
CA LYS A 26 14.01 5.77 6.50
C LYS A 26 13.02 4.66 6.13
N ARG A 27 13.46 3.39 6.19
CA ARG A 27 12.63 2.21 5.89
C ARG A 27 11.36 2.13 6.76
N PRO A 28 11.37 2.48 8.07
CA PRO A 28 10.15 2.53 8.88
C PRO A 28 9.10 3.56 8.46
N ASP A 29 9.43 4.50 7.57
CA ASP A 29 8.47 5.48 7.05
C ASP A 29 7.59 4.89 5.93
N VAL A 30 7.97 3.74 5.37
CA VAL A 30 7.30 3.12 4.21
C VAL A 30 5.83 2.80 4.50
N PRO A 31 5.43 2.18 5.63
CA PRO A 31 4.02 1.89 5.89
C PRO A 31 3.13 3.13 5.86
N LEU A 32 3.58 4.25 6.44
CA LEU A 32 2.85 5.52 6.43
C LEU A 32 2.69 6.06 5.00
N LEU A 33 3.74 5.95 4.18
CA LEU A 33 3.70 6.36 2.79
C LEU A 33 2.72 5.51 1.99
N VAL A 34 2.73 4.18 2.19
CA VAL A 34 1.78 3.27 1.53
C VAL A 34 0.35 3.58 1.95
N CYS A 35 0.08 3.90 3.22
CA CYS A 35 -1.25 4.33 3.66
C CYS A 35 -1.73 5.61 2.97
N ARG A 36 -0.85 6.58 2.77
CA ARG A 36 -1.19 7.79 1.98
C ARG A 36 -1.52 7.44 0.53
N TRP A 37 -0.76 6.52 -0.07
CA TRP A 37 -1.03 6.05 -1.42
C TRP A 37 -2.38 5.31 -1.54
N ILE A 38 -2.69 4.44 -0.58
CA ILE A 38 -3.99 3.76 -0.48
C ILE A 38 -5.12 4.77 -0.34
N ASN A 39 -4.95 5.81 0.48
CA ASN A 39 -5.94 6.88 0.62
C ASN A 39 -6.15 7.67 -0.67
N GLN A 40 -5.09 7.91 -1.45
CA GLN A 40 -5.23 8.50 -2.78
C GLN A 40 -6.02 7.57 -3.70
N ILE A 41 -5.73 6.26 -3.71
CA ILE A 41 -6.49 5.29 -4.51
C ILE A 41 -7.96 5.28 -4.10
N LYS A 42 -8.26 5.30 -2.79
CA LYS A 42 -9.64 5.42 -2.29
C LYS A 42 -10.32 6.69 -2.79
N MET A 43 -9.65 7.84 -2.77
CA MET A 43 -10.20 9.08 -3.33
C MET A 43 -10.50 8.95 -4.82
N ASP A 44 -9.56 8.40 -5.59
CA ASP A 44 -9.68 8.24 -7.04
C ASP A 44 -10.80 7.24 -7.41
N THR A 45 -11.08 6.26 -6.56
CA THR A 45 -12.10 5.23 -6.78
C THR A 45 -13.46 5.57 -6.18
N GLY A 46 -13.59 6.73 -5.51
CA GLY A 46 -14.84 7.19 -4.91
C GLY A 46 -15.15 6.55 -3.55
N TYR A 47 -14.13 6.26 -2.75
CA TYR A 47 -14.22 5.70 -1.40
C TYR A 47 -14.98 4.37 -1.31
N ARG A 48 -14.92 3.58 -2.38
CA ARG A 48 -15.44 2.21 -2.43
C ARG A 48 -14.84 1.35 -1.33
N GLU A 49 -15.54 0.28 -0.96
CA GLU A 49 -15.05 -0.67 0.03
C GLU A 49 -13.71 -1.22 -0.44
N THR A 50 -12.66 -0.95 0.35
CA THR A 50 -11.27 -1.23 -0.03
C THR A 50 -10.58 -1.98 1.08
N GLU A 51 -10.16 -3.20 0.80
CA GLU A 51 -9.37 -4.04 1.70
C GLU A 51 -7.93 -4.12 1.22
N ILE A 52 -6.99 -4.09 2.16
CA ILE A 52 -5.57 -4.29 1.89
C ILE A 52 -5.32 -5.80 1.86
N VAL A 53 -5.05 -6.36 0.68
CA VAL A 53 -4.85 -7.81 0.51
C VAL A 53 -3.41 -8.19 0.81
N SER A 54 -2.45 -7.52 0.16
CA SER A 54 -1.03 -7.71 0.44
C SER A 54 -0.20 -6.48 0.10
N VAL A 55 0.93 -6.32 0.79
CA VAL A 55 1.94 -5.29 0.53
C VAL A 55 3.34 -5.90 0.66
N TYR A 56 4.09 -5.90 -0.45
CA TYR A 56 5.48 -6.35 -0.48
C TYR A 56 6.43 -5.20 -0.78
N LEU A 57 7.54 -5.13 -0.05
CA LEU A 57 8.65 -4.22 -0.33
C LEU A 57 9.78 -5.00 -1.01
N ASP A 58 10.37 -4.41 -2.04
CA ASP A 58 11.52 -4.93 -2.79
C ASP A 58 11.33 -6.37 -3.34
N GLY A 59 10.10 -6.90 -3.33
CA GLY A 59 9.71 -8.20 -3.86
C GLY A 59 9.69 -9.35 -2.85
N ASP A 60 10.22 -9.17 -1.65
CA ASP A 60 10.39 -10.24 -0.65
C ASP A 60 9.87 -9.89 0.76
N GLU A 61 9.88 -8.61 1.14
CA GLU A 61 9.50 -8.19 2.48
C GLU A 61 7.98 -7.94 2.58
N ASP A 62 7.25 -8.87 3.21
CA ASP A 62 5.82 -8.70 3.49
C ASP A 62 5.59 -7.74 4.68
N VAL A 63 4.94 -6.61 4.39
CA VAL A 63 4.60 -5.58 5.37
C VAL A 63 3.09 -5.38 5.53
N THR A 64 2.29 -6.33 5.04
CA THR A 64 0.82 -6.23 4.98
C THR A 64 0.20 -5.84 6.33
N GLU A 65 0.55 -6.56 7.40
CA GLU A 65 0.00 -6.29 8.74
C GLU A 65 0.46 -4.94 9.30
N GLN A 66 1.70 -4.53 9.02
CA GLN A 66 2.23 -3.23 9.46
C GLN A 66 1.46 -2.09 8.80
N VAL A 67 1.16 -2.22 7.50
CA VAL A 67 0.36 -1.24 6.75
C VAL A 67 -1.08 -1.24 7.27
N ARG A 68 -1.71 -2.41 7.51
CA ARG A 68 -3.06 -2.50 8.09
C ARG A 68 -3.17 -1.79 9.44
N LEU A 69 -2.17 -1.97 10.31
CA LEU A 69 -2.12 -1.29 11.62
C LEU A 69 -1.87 0.22 11.48
N THR A 70 -1.09 0.63 10.49
CA THR A 70 -0.74 2.05 10.27
C THR A 70 -1.87 2.84 9.59
N CYS A 71 -2.68 2.20 8.75
CA CYS A 71 -3.77 2.85 8.00
C CYS A 71 -5.07 2.99 8.80
N ARG A 72 -5.07 2.54 10.05
CA ARG A 72 -6.23 2.56 10.94
C ARG A 72 -6.55 3.97 11.43
#